data_AF-S8C4W5-F1
#
_entry.id   AF-S8C4W5-F1
#
_cell.length_a   1.000
_cell.length_b   1.000
_cell.length_c   1.000
_cell.angle_alpha   90.00
_cell.angle_beta   90.00
_cell.angle_gamma   90.00
#
_symmetry.space_group_name_H-M   'P 1'
#
loop_
_entity.id
_entity.type
_entity.pdbx_description
1 polymer ?
#
loop_
_entity_poly.entity_id
_entity_poly.type
_entity_poly.pdbx_seq_one_letter_code
_entity_poly.pdbx_strand_id
1 'polypeptide(L)'
;MIASMDLNVSPEPEEDEGFLPEPQSEGDIAAEEKLRYTDHERHIEESAVEILRREREERIQKIRRQRPDERQLFHQDFSHLGKRRRSDSRLPQGWLNCPSYGHEINLLIPSKVPLGEAYNADIPPGKRYSYKQVLHLQSVTRRKLGLVIDLTNSTRYYEASVWMKEGIKYVKIRCKGRDSVPENSAVNTFCYEVSQFIARQKPPKKYILVHCTHGHNRTGFMIVHYLMRTQAISVTQAIQTFAEARPPGIYKPDYIDALYHFYHEKKPEISVCPPTPEWKRTDVLDLNGDAVVDDEDEEGDDSNDVE
;
A
#
# COMPACT_ATOMS: atom_id res chain seq x y z
N MET A 1 -38.81 53.07 -31.36
CA MET A 1 -39.35 54.42 -31.12
C MET A 1 -40.81 54.26 -30.73
N ILE A 2 -41.38 54.74 -29.63
CA ILE A 2 -41.00 55.61 -28.50
C ILE A 2 -42.00 55.29 -27.36
N ALA A 3 -41.48 55.22 -26.12
CA ALA A 3 -42.05 55.53 -24.77
C ALA A 3 -43.51 55.14 -24.39
N SER A 4 -43.88 54.91 -23.13
CA SER A 4 -43.41 55.53 -21.88
C SER A 4 -43.82 54.74 -20.62
N MET A 5 -42.93 54.74 -19.63
CA MET A 5 -43.07 54.36 -18.21
C MET A 5 -43.96 55.39 -17.47
N ASP A 6 -44.84 55.01 -16.53
CA ASP A 6 -44.71 54.82 -15.05
C ASP A 6 -45.54 55.88 -14.32
N LEU A 7 -46.09 55.53 -13.15
CA LEU A 7 -46.24 56.38 -11.94
C LEU A 7 -47.11 55.68 -10.87
N ASN A 8 -46.43 54.95 -9.98
CA ASN A 8 -46.36 55.16 -8.52
C ASN A 8 -47.63 55.51 -7.68
N VAL A 9 -47.82 54.78 -6.56
CA VAL A 9 -48.04 55.25 -5.16
C VAL A 9 -48.95 54.31 -4.33
N SER A 10 -48.42 53.80 -3.22
CA SER A 10 -49.14 53.21 -2.07
C SER A 10 -49.55 54.30 -1.07
N PRO A 11 -50.56 54.04 -0.21
CA PRO A 11 -50.27 54.15 1.24
C PRO A 11 -51.07 53.17 2.15
N GLU A 12 -50.46 52.76 3.27
CA GLU A 12 -51.14 52.48 4.56
C GLU A 12 -51.16 53.79 5.39
N PRO A 13 -52.07 53.97 6.38
CA PRO A 13 -51.66 53.76 7.80
C PRO A 13 -52.77 53.41 8.85
N GLU A 14 -52.29 52.88 10.00
CA GLU A 14 -52.62 53.11 11.47
C GLU A 14 -54.00 52.73 12.10
N GLU A 15 -54.02 51.84 13.13
CA GLU A 15 -54.12 52.05 14.63
C GLU A 15 -55.50 52.60 15.09
N ASP A 16 -56.25 52.15 16.12
CA ASP A 16 -55.99 51.80 17.53
C ASP A 16 -57.32 51.24 18.17
N GLU A 17 -57.24 50.61 19.34
CA GLU A 17 -58.17 50.66 20.51
C GLU A 17 -58.05 49.40 21.40
N GLY A 18 -57.56 49.61 22.63
CA GLY A 18 -57.42 48.57 23.66
C GLY A 18 -58.45 48.65 24.80
N PHE A 19 -58.53 47.59 25.62
CA PHE A 19 -58.95 47.66 27.03
C PHE A 19 -58.57 46.39 27.82
N LEU A 20 -57.92 46.57 28.97
CA LEU A 20 -57.47 45.55 29.94
C LEU A 20 -58.60 45.13 30.91
N PRO A 21 -58.48 43.97 31.60
CA PRO A 21 -58.16 44.05 33.03
C PRO A 21 -57.22 42.94 33.57
N GLU A 22 -56.40 43.30 34.56
CA GLU A 22 -55.66 42.44 35.51
C GLU A 22 -56.41 42.36 36.87
N PRO A 23 -55.95 41.64 37.93
CA PRO A 23 -55.33 40.31 38.02
C PRO A 23 -55.93 39.46 39.19
N GLN A 24 -55.93 38.12 39.16
CA GLN A 24 -56.13 37.31 40.38
C GLN A 24 -55.28 36.02 40.42
N SER A 25 -54.43 35.98 41.44
CA SER A 25 -53.80 34.84 42.14
C SER A 25 -53.02 33.80 41.33
N GLU A 26 -51.70 34.00 41.30
CA GLU A 26 -50.69 32.95 41.24
C GLU A 26 -50.80 32.03 42.47
N GLY A 27 -50.87 30.73 42.22
CA GLY A 27 -50.85 29.70 43.26
C GLY A 27 -51.71 28.51 42.85
N ASP A 28 -51.06 27.39 42.55
CA ASP A 28 -51.65 26.04 42.59
C ASP A 28 -52.23 25.40 41.31
N ILE A 29 -51.95 25.92 40.10
CA ILE A 29 -52.31 25.21 38.84
C ILE A 29 -51.13 24.89 37.90
N ALA A 30 -49.91 25.34 38.22
CA ALA A 30 -48.71 25.07 37.41
C ALA A 30 -48.01 23.72 37.70
N ALA A 31 -48.51 22.95 38.68
CA ALA A 31 -47.90 21.67 39.08
C ALA A 31 -48.50 20.44 38.36
N GLU A 32 -49.77 20.50 37.93
CA GLU A 32 -50.42 19.36 37.26
C GLU A 32 -50.28 19.37 35.72
N GLU A 33 -50.10 20.54 35.09
CA GLU A 33 -49.86 20.61 33.64
C GLU A 33 -48.41 20.22 33.26
N LYS A 34 -47.47 20.36 34.21
CA LYS A 34 -46.07 19.93 34.03
C LYS A 34 -45.84 18.43 34.17
N LEU A 35 -46.81 17.69 34.72
CA LEU A 35 -46.75 16.23 34.84
C LEU A 35 -47.44 15.50 33.67
N ARG A 36 -48.25 16.21 32.86
CA ARG A 36 -48.90 15.64 31.67
C ARG A 36 -48.18 15.97 30.35
N TYR A 37 -47.29 16.95 30.35
CA TYR A 37 -46.36 17.20 29.23
C TYR A 37 -45.02 16.45 29.34
N THR A 38 -44.75 15.76 30.45
CA THR A 38 -43.50 15.00 30.67
C THR A 38 -43.64 13.49 30.41
N ASP A 39 -44.79 13.02 29.93
CA ASP A 39 -45.03 11.60 29.63
C ASP A 39 -45.34 11.31 28.15
N HIS A 40 -45.15 12.29 27.26
CA HIS A 40 -45.31 12.11 25.81
C HIS A 40 -44.04 12.31 24.96
N GLU A 41 -42.88 12.48 25.58
CA GLU A 41 -41.55 12.48 24.92
C GLU A 41 -40.63 11.37 25.46
N ARG A 42 -41.15 10.15 25.58
CA ARG A 42 -40.31 8.94 25.80
C ARG A 42 -40.45 7.89 24.70
N HIS A 43 -40.68 8.34 23.47
CA HIS A 43 -40.38 7.58 22.28
C HIS A 43 -39.19 8.24 21.59
N ILE A 44 -37.98 7.96 22.08
CA ILE A 44 -36.78 8.08 21.27
C ILE A 44 -36.93 7.00 20.20
N GLU A 45 -37.14 7.40 18.95
CA GLU A 45 -36.96 6.50 17.81
C GLU A 45 -35.50 6.03 17.85
N GLU A 46 -35.27 4.82 18.39
CA GLU A 46 -33.94 4.19 18.35
C GLU A 46 -33.46 4.21 16.90
N SER A 47 -32.32 4.84 16.64
CA SER A 47 -31.73 4.84 15.29
C SER A 47 -31.49 3.39 14.87
N ALA A 48 -31.65 3.08 13.57
CA ALA A 48 -31.36 1.74 13.04
C ALA A 48 -29.97 1.22 13.46
N VAL A 49 -29.02 2.13 13.67
CA VAL A 49 -27.67 1.84 14.18
C VAL A 49 -27.68 1.37 15.64
N GLU A 50 -28.49 1.96 16.50
CA GLU A 50 -28.63 1.56 17.91
C GLU A 50 -29.35 0.23 18.06
N ILE A 51 -30.39 -0.01 17.25
CA ILE A 51 -31.09 -1.29 17.19
C ILE A 51 -30.12 -2.41 16.79
N LEU A 52 -29.31 -2.19 15.74
CA LEU A 52 -28.28 -3.15 15.31
C LEU A 52 -27.21 -3.40 16.37
N ARG A 53 -26.80 -2.36 17.11
CA ARG A 53 -25.80 -2.47 18.17
C ARG A 53 -26.33 -3.28 19.35
N ARG A 54 -27.58 -3.03 19.76
CA ARG A 54 -28.29 -3.77 20.80
C ARG A 54 -28.49 -5.24 20.41
N GLU A 55 -28.98 -5.51 19.19
CA GLU A 55 -29.13 -6.88 18.68
C GLU A 55 -27.79 -7.63 18.63
N ARG A 56 -26.70 -6.94 18.26
CA ARG A 56 -25.35 -7.52 18.23
C ARG A 56 -24.87 -7.88 19.63
N GLU A 57 -25.06 -7.01 20.60
CA GLU A 57 -24.67 -7.25 22.00
C GLU A 57 -25.49 -8.39 22.63
N GLU A 58 -26.78 -8.47 22.32
CA GLU A 58 -27.66 -9.58 22.73
C GLU A 58 -27.22 -10.92 22.10
N ARG A 59 -26.82 -10.95 20.82
CA ARG A 59 -26.27 -12.15 20.16
C ARG A 59 -24.96 -12.60 20.79
N ILE A 60 -24.05 -11.66 21.09
CA ILE A 60 -22.77 -11.95 21.75
C ILE A 60 -23.00 -12.51 23.15
N GLN A 61 -23.93 -11.91 23.92
CA GLN A 61 -24.27 -12.43 25.24
C GLN A 61 -24.94 -13.81 25.18
N LYS A 62 -25.78 -14.07 24.17
CA LYS A 62 -26.43 -15.37 23.97
C LYS A 62 -25.41 -16.47 23.63
N ILE A 63 -24.43 -16.17 22.77
CA ILE A 63 -23.32 -17.09 22.45
C ILE A 63 -22.46 -17.34 23.69
N ARG A 64 -22.20 -16.30 24.49
CA ARG A 64 -21.39 -16.38 25.73
C ARG A 64 -22.11 -17.14 26.86
N ARG A 65 -23.45 -17.10 26.89
CA ARG A 65 -24.29 -17.89 27.81
C ARG A 65 -24.49 -19.34 27.35
N GLN A 66 -24.34 -19.63 26.06
CA GLN A 66 -24.60 -20.96 25.50
C GLN A 66 -23.38 -21.91 25.46
N ARG A 67 -22.18 -21.51 25.91
CA ARG A 67 -21.05 -22.45 26.07
C ARG A 67 -20.13 -22.12 27.25
N PRO A 68 -20.32 -22.75 28.42
CA PRO A 68 -19.32 -22.71 29.48
C PRO A 68 -18.19 -23.75 29.34
N ASP A 69 -18.36 -24.88 28.63
CA ASP A 69 -17.44 -26.04 28.78
C ASP A 69 -16.99 -26.75 27.48
N GLU A 70 -16.32 -26.04 26.57
CA GLU A 70 -15.59 -26.69 25.44
C GLU A 70 -14.21 -26.06 25.18
N ARG A 71 -13.51 -25.61 26.23
CA ARG A 71 -12.16 -25.05 26.09
C ARG A 71 -11.02 -25.99 26.50
N GLN A 72 -11.28 -27.27 26.75
CA GLN A 72 -10.24 -28.18 27.25
C GLN A 72 -10.08 -29.54 26.53
N LEU A 73 -10.79 -29.84 25.43
CA LEU A 73 -10.80 -31.20 24.86
C LEU A 73 -10.32 -31.38 23.41
N PHE A 74 -9.62 -30.40 22.82
CA PHE A 74 -8.95 -30.62 21.51
C PHE A 74 -7.45 -30.27 21.54
N HIS A 75 -6.83 -30.45 22.71
CA HIS A 75 -5.39 -30.32 22.93
C HIS A 75 -4.69 -31.68 23.07
N GLN A 76 -5.03 -32.67 22.25
CA GLN A 76 -4.19 -33.85 22.02
C GLN A 76 -4.80 -34.62 20.83
N ASP A 77 -3.97 -35.30 20.03
CA ASP A 77 -4.36 -36.19 18.92
C ASP A 77 -4.50 -35.63 17.50
N PHE A 78 -3.60 -34.72 17.08
CA PHE A 78 -3.18 -34.62 15.67
C PHE A 78 -1.66 -34.34 15.51
N SER A 79 -0.83 -34.93 16.37
CA SER A 79 0.63 -34.77 16.32
C SER A 79 1.35 -35.63 15.26
N HIS A 80 0.65 -36.40 14.41
CA HIS A 80 1.30 -37.28 13.41
C HIS A 80 0.72 -37.26 11.99
N LEU A 81 0.15 -36.14 11.56
CA LEU A 81 0.14 -35.81 10.12
C LEU A 81 1.13 -34.69 9.88
N GLY A 82 2.24 -35.03 9.22
CA GLY A 82 3.27 -34.07 8.86
C GLY A 82 2.64 -32.80 8.31
N LYS A 83 2.88 -31.67 9.00
CA LYS A 83 2.63 -30.33 8.48
C LYS A 83 3.50 -30.19 7.23
N ARG A 84 2.99 -30.62 6.08
CA ARG A 84 3.38 -30.01 4.81
C ARG A 84 3.03 -28.53 4.99
N ARG A 85 4.03 -27.70 5.30
CA ARG A 85 3.97 -26.25 5.17
C ARG A 85 3.32 -26.00 3.81
N ARG A 86 2.04 -25.59 3.78
CA ARG A 86 1.47 -25.02 2.56
C ARG A 86 2.30 -23.77 2.34
N SER A 87 3.13 -23.77 1.30
CA SER A 87 3.81 -22.57 0.84
C SER A 87 2.77 -21.45 0.77
N ASP A 88 3.08 -20.28 1.31
CA ASP A 88 2.20 -19.12 1.17
C ASP A 88 2.15 -18.72 -0.32
N SER A 89 1.26 -19.38 -1.05
CA SER A 89 1.07 -19.26 -2.49
C SER A 89 0.19 -18.07 -2.83
N ARG A 90 -0.17 -17.23 -1.85
CA ARG A 90 -0.88 -15.99 -2.10
C ARG A 90 -0.01 -15.07 -2.95
N LEU A 91 -0.63 -14.42 -3.93
CA LEU A 91 0.04 -13.41 -4.74
C LEU A 91 0.37 -12.18 -3.88
N PRO A 92 1.53 -11.52 -4.10
CA PRO A 92 1.81 -10.27 -3.41
C PRO A 92 0.77 -9.21 -3.77
N GLN A 93 0.38 -8.41 -2.77
CA GLN A 93 -0.65 -7.41 -2.97
C GLN A 93 -0.21 -6.36 -4.00
N GLY A 94 -1.11 -6.03 -4.92
CA GLY A 94 -0.85 -5.09 -6.02
C GLY A 94 0.06 -5.64 -7.12
N TRP A 95 0.54 -6.89 -7.03
CA TRP A 95 1.46 -7.44 -8.03
C TRP A 95 0.83 -7.59 -9.43
N LEU A 96 -0.44 -7.98 -9.50
CA LEU A 96 -1.14 -8.27 -10.77
C LEU A 96 -1.21 -7.04 -11.69
N ASN A 97 -1.46 -5.86 -11.12
CA ASN A 97 -1.62 -4.61 -11.86
C ASN A 97 -0.34 -3.76 -11.88
N CYS A 98 0.67 -4.12 -11.09
CA CYS A 98 2.00 -3.52 -11.19
C CYS A 98 2.62 -3.78 -12.58
N PRO A 99 3.11 -2.76 -13.30
CA PRO A 99 3.80 -2.93 -14.57
C PRO A 99 5.02 -3.86 -14.44
N SER A 100 5.32 -4.67 -15.46
CA SER A 100 6.33 -5.74 -15.33
C SER A 100 7.78 -5.24 -15.16
N TYR A 101 8.21 -4.28 -15.97
CA TYR A 101 9.55 -3.69 -15.92
C TYR A 101 9.53 -2.24 -16.42
N GLY A 102 10.56 -1.47 -16.09
CA GLY A 102 10.77 -0.10 -16.60
C GLY A 102 11.80 -0.04 -17.73
N HIS A 103 12.04 1.15 -18.25
CA HIS A 103 13.15 1.40 -19.17
C HIS A 103 14.49 1.14 -18.49
N GLU A 104 15.50 0.86 -19.31
CA GLU A 104 16.87 0.69 -18.86
C GLU A 104 17.46 2.01 -18.37
N ILE A 105 18.20 1.93 -17.27
CA ILE A 105 19.04 3.00 -16.77
C ILE A 105 20.47 2.51 -16.91
N ASN A 106 21.18 3.00 -17.93
CA ASN A 106 22.43 2.39 -18.39
C ASN A 106 22.22 0.91 -18.78
N LEU A 107 22.72 -0.03 -17.96
CA LEU A 107 22.55 -1.48 -18.15
C LEU A 107 21.59 -2.11 -17.12
N LEU A 108 20.97 -1.30 -16.26
CA LEU A 108 20.09 -1.75 -15.19
C LEU A 108 18.64 -1.71 -15.67
N ILE A 109 17.88 -2.78 -15.48
CA ILE A 109 16.46 -2.88 -15.81
C ILE A 109 15.69 -3.04 -14.49
N PRO A 110 14.96 -2.02 -14.02
CA PRO A 110 14.10 -2.15 -12.85
C PRO A 110 12.88 -2.99 -13.20
N SER A 111 12.55 -3.94 -12.34
CA SER A 111 11.50 -4.93 -12.61
C SER A 111 10.77 -5.33 -11.34
N LYS A 112 9.50 -5.73 -11.47
CA LYS A 112 8.78 -6.44 -10.39
C LYS A 112 9.28 -7.89 -10.30
N VAL A 113 9.00 -8.58 -9.20
CA VAL A 113 9.40 -9.97 -9.05
C VAL A 113 8.69 -10.85 -10.10
N PRO A 114 9.39 -11.69 -10.87
CA PRO A 114 8.74 -12.72 -11.66
C PRO A 114 8.19 -13.81 -10.75
N LEU A 115 7.07 -14.43 -11.12
CA LEU A 115 6.47 -15.52 -10.34
C LEU A 115 6.65 -16.87 -11.03
N GLY A 116 7.01 -17.86 -10.24
CA GLY A 116 7.20 -19.25 -10.64
C GLY A 116 5.87 -19.96 -10.91
N GLU A 117 5.97 -21.21 -11.34
CA GLU A 117 4.82 -21.99 -11.79
C GLU A 117 3.79 -22.27 -10.69
N ALA A 118 4.21 -22.23 -9.42
CA ALA A 118 3.33 -22.38 -8.25
C ALA A 118 2.19 -21.36 -8.20
N TYR A 119 2.35 -20.19 -8.81
CA TYR A 119 1.36 -19.11 -8.83
C TYR A 119 0.47 -19.13 -10.09
N ASN A 120 0.71 -20.05 -11.04
CA ASN A 120 0.02 -20.04 -12.34
C ASN A 120 -1.50 -20.20 -12.25
N ALA A 121 -2.00 -20.85 -11.19
CA ALA A 121 -3.42 -21.05 -10.95
C ALA A 121 -4.12 -19.74 -10.52
N ASP A 122 -3.39 -18.87 -9.82
CA ASP A 122 -3.92 -17.61 -9.26
C ASP A 122 -3.74 -16.42 -10.22
N ILE A 123 -2.99 -16.60 -11.32
CA ILE A 123 -2.70 -15.52 -12.28
C ILE A 123 -3.55 -15.69 -13.55
N PRO A 124 -4.43 -14.72 -13.87
CA PRO A 124 -5.21 -14.74 -15.09
C PRO A 124 -4.35 -14.85 -16.37
N PRO A 125 -4.86 -15.48 -17.43
CA PRO A 125 -4.21 -15.45 -18.74
C PRO A 125 -3.85 -14.03 -19.18
N GLY A 126 -2.68 -13.85 -19.81
CA GLY A 126 -2.19 -12.55 -20.24
C GLY A 126 -1.54 -11.68 -19.16
N LYS A 127 -1.71 -12.00 -17.87
CA LYS A 127 -1.06 -11.30 -16.74
C LYS A 127 0.18 -12.01 -16.18
N ARG A 128 0.55 -13.15 -16.79
CA ARG A 128 1.70 -13.95 -16.36
C ARG A 128 3.01 -13.21 -16.56
N TYR A 129 3.87 -13.26 -15.55
CA TYR A 129 5.21 -12.72 -15.60
C TYR A 129 6.18 -13.69 -14.92
N SER A 130 6.54 -14.74 -15.65
CA SER A 130 7.53 -15.73 -15.22
C SER A 130 8.94 -15.38 -15.72
N TYR A 131 9.97 -16.08 -15.26
CA TYR A 131 11.33 -15.88 -15.77
C TYR A 131 11.42 -16.04 -17.30
N LYS A 132 10.65 -16.99 -17.89
CA LYS A 132 10.56 -17.16 -19.36
C LYS A 132 9.98 -15.91 -20.04
N GLN A 133 8.94 -15.31 -19.45
CA GLN A 133 8.37 -14.06 -19.94
C GLN A 133 9.39 -12.91 -19.82
N VAL A 134 10.13 -12.82 -18.71
CA VAL A 134 11.20 -11.83 -18.56
C VAL A 134 12.22 -11.95 -19.70
N LEU A 135 12.75 -13.16 -19.94
CA LEU A 135 13.75 -13.41 -20.98
C LEU A 135 13.21 -13.07 -22.37
N HIS A 136 11.98 -13.48 -22.68
CA HIS A 136 11.34 -13.16 -23.94
C HIS A 136 11.17 -11.64 -24.13
N LEU A 137 10.57 -10.96 -23.15
CA LEU A 137 10.31 -9.52 -23.19
C LEU A 137 11.61 -8.71 -23.32
N GLN A 138 12.69 -9.10 -22.66
CA GLN A 138 13.98 -8.43 -22.83
C GLN A 138 14.63 -8.76 -24.18
N SER A 139 14.53 -10.00 -24.65
CA SER A 139 15.06 -10.40 -25.95
C SER A 139 14.41 -9.64 -27.11
N VAL A 140 13.09 -9.40 -27.08
CA VAL A 140 12.41 -8.63 -28.14
C VAL A 140 12.84 -7.16 -28.14
N THR A 141 13.25 -6.61 -26.99
CA THR A 141 13.89 -5.28 -26.90
C THR A 141 15.38 -5.30 -27.23
N ARG A 142 15.91 -6.42 -27.76
CA ARG A 142 17.33 -6.65 -28.07
C ARG A 142 18.26 -6.56 -26.86
N ARG A 143 17.74 -6.86 -25.66
CA ARG A 143 18.50 -6.88 -24.40
C ARG A 143 18.74 -8.32 -23.98
N LYS A 144 20.02 -8.69 -23.85
CA LYS A 144 20.42 -9.99 -23.28
C LYS A 144 20.74 -9.80 -21.80
N LEU A 145 20.06 -10.53 -20.92
CA LEU A 145 20.36 -10.52 -19.49
C LEU A 145 21.65 -11.29 -19.20
N GLY A 146 22.40 -10.84 -18.21
CA GLY A 146 23.59 -11.54 -17.70
C GLY A 146 23.71 -11.56 -16.18
N LEU A 147 22.93 -10.73 -15.49
CA LEU A 147 22.84 -10.71 -14.04
C LEU A 147 21.39 -10.43 -13.61
N VAL A 148 20.95 -11.11 -12.55
CA VAL A 148 19.73 -10.80 -11.81
C VAL A 148 20.13 -10.47 -10.38
N ILE A 149 19.67 -9.32 -9.88
CA ILE A 149 19.80 -8.93 -8.48
C ILE A 149 18.40 -8.92 -7.86
N ASP A 150 18.20 -9.85 -6.93
CA ASP A 150 16.97 -10.03 -6.17
C ASP A 150 17.09 -9.36 -4.79
N LEU A 151 16.27 -8.33 -4.57
CA LEU A 151 16.23 -7.53 -3.35
C LEU A 151 15.13 -7.97 -2.37
N THR A 152 14.39 -9.04 -2.69
CA THR A 152 13.32 -9.55 -1.82
C THR A 152 13.92 -10.27 -0.61
N ASN A 153 13.17 -10.26 0.50
CA ASN A 153 13.52 -11.03 1.71
C ASN A 153 12.93 -12.45 1.70
N SER A 154 12.47 -12.93 0.55
CA SER A 154 11.83 -14.24 0.42
C SER A 154 12.37 -15.03 -0.76
N THR A 155 12.32 -16.35 -0.68
CA THR A 155 12.65 -17.27 -1.78
C THR A 155 11.40 -17.90 -2.40
N ARG A 156 10.19 -17.54 -1.92
CA ARG A 156 8.93 -18.20 -2.33
C ARG A 156 8.52 -17.95 -3.78
N TYR A 157 9.02 -16.85 -4.38
CA TYR A 157 8.54 -16.37 -5.67
C TYR A 157 8.98 -17.23 -6.85
N TYR A 158 10.23 -17.69 -6.85
CA TYR A 158 10.79 -18.53 -7.89
C TYR A 158 12.11 -19.16 -7.43
N GLU A 159 12.48 -20.26 -8.06
CA GLU A 159 13.76 -20.93 -7.83
C GLU A 159 14.91 -20.20 -8.52
N ALA A 160 15.94 -19.78 -7.77
CA ALA A 160 17.11 -19.09 -8.34
C ALA A 160 17.81 -19.89 -9.46
N SER A 161 17.73 -21.23 -9.41
CA SER A 161 18.33 -22.12 -10.40
C SER A 161 17.83 -21.93 -11.82
N VAL A 162 16.63 -21.35 -12.02
CA VAL A 162 16.10 -21.08 -13.37
C VAL A 162 16.97 -20.09 -14.15
N TRP A 163 17.57 -19.12 -13.47
CA TRP A 163 18.46 -18.13 -14.10
C TRP A 163 19.82 -18.72 -14.42
N MET A 164 20.37 -19.51 -13.50
CA MET A 164 21.69 -20.12 -13.66
C MET A 164 21.72 -21.11 -14.83
N LYS A 165 20.64 -21.86 -15.06
CA LYS A 165 20.48 -22.75 -16.23
C LYS A 165 20.54 -22.00 -17.56
N GLU A 166 20.16 -20.73 -17.58
CA GLU A 166 20.23 -19.84 -18.75
C GLU A 166 21.58 -19.10 -18.86
N GLY A 167 22.55 -19.45 -18.00
CA GLY A 167 23.86 -18.79 -17.95
C GLY A 167 23.82 -17.35 -17.44
N ILE A 168 22.81 -17.02 -16.61
CA ILE A 168 22.61 -15.71 -15.99
C ILE A 168 23.05 -15.80 -14.53
N LYS A 169 23.96 -14.92 -14.11
CA LYS A 169 24.37 -14.84 -12.69
C LYS A 169 23.17 -14.38 -11.86
N TYR A 170 22.97 -14.98 -10.70
CA TYR A 170 21.94 -14.59 -9.76
C TYR A 170 22.58 -14.16 -8.44
N VAL A 171 22.14 -13.03 -7.90
CA VAL A 171 22.61 -12.48 -6.60
C VAL A 171 21.38 -12.10 -5.79
N LYS A 172 21.28 -12.61 -4.56
CA LYS A 172 20.24 -12.23 -3.60
C LYS A 172 20.82 -11.29 -2.55
N ILE A 173 20.27 -10.09 -2.43
CA ILE A 173 20.61 -9.10 -1.40
C ILE A 173 19.36 -8.92 -0.54
N ARG A 174 19.29 -9.65 0.57
CA ARG A 174 18.14 -9.59 1.47
C ARG A 174 18.06 -8.21 2.12
N CYS A 175 17.07 -7.43 1.72
CA CYS A 175 16.73 -6.17 2.37
C CYS A 175 15.68 -6.47 3.44
N LYS A 176 15.96 -6.12 4.70
CA LYS A 176 15.04 -6.32 5.83
C LYS A 176 13.65 -5.72 5.54
N GLY A 177 12.61 -6.36 6.08
CA GLY A 177 11.22 -5.89 6.02
C GLY A 177 10.93 -4.77 7.03
N ARG A 178 9.69 -4.24 6.97
CA ARG A 178 9.13 -3.06 7.68
C ARG A 178 9.75 -1.74 7.27
N ASP A 179 8.94 -0.85 6.70
CA ASP A 179 9.09 0.63 6.53
C ASP A 179 10.47 1.24 6.81
N SER A 180 11.50 0.63 6.25
CA SER A 180 12.89 0.99 6.44
C SER A 180 13.59 0.85 5.11
N VAL A 181 14.55 1.73 4.91
CA VAL A 181 15.38 1.72 3.72
C VAL A 181 16.43 0.61 3.83
N PRO A 182 16.91 0.07 2.70
CA PRO A 182 18.02 -0.88 2.71
C PRO A 182 19.24 -0.37 3.50
N GLU A 183 19.85 -1.25 4.30
CA GLU A 183 21.05 -0.93 5.07
C GLU A 183 22.24 -0.57 4.17
N ASN A 184 23.15 0.26 4.67
CA ASN A 184 24.36 0.67 3.95
C ASN A 184 25.20 -0.51 3.44
N SER A 185 25.25 -1.61 4.20
CA SER A 185 25.90 -2.88 3.82
C SER A 185 25.29 -3.44 2.53
N ALA A 186 23.96 -3.57 2.47
CA ALA A 186 23.22 -4.04 1.31
C ALA A 186 23.41 -3.12 0.10
N VAL A 187 23.40 -1.79 0.30
CA VAL A 187 23.68 -0.80 -0.75
C VAL A 187 25.10 -0.95 -1.28
N ASN A 188 26.08 -1.19 -0.41
CA ASN A 188 27.47 -1.40 -0.81
C ASN A 188 27.64 -2.70 -1.61
N THR A 189 27.02 -3.79 -1.17
CA THR A 189 27.00 -5.05 -1.92
C THR A 189 26.36 -4.87 -3.30
N PHE A 190 25.23 -4.17 -3.37
CA PHE A 190 24.58 -3.85 -4.65
C PHE A 190 25.52 -3.09 -5.60
N CYS A 191 26.10 -1.98 -5.13
CA CYS A 191 27.00 -1.16 -5.93
C CYS A 191 28.24 -1.93 -6.39
N TYR A 192 28.79 -2.77 -5.53
CA TYR A 192 29.91 -3.64 -5.84
C TYR A 192 29.56 -4.64 -6.94
N GLU A 193 28.46 -5.38 -6.79
CA GLU A 193 28.03 -6.40 -7.76
C GLU A 193 27.74 -5.81 -9.14
N VAL A 194 27.06 -4.66 -9.18
CA VAL A 194 26.80 -3.94 -10.44
C VAL A 194 28.12 -3.48 -11.08
N SER A 195 29.00 -2.82 -10.32
CA SER A 195 30.29 -2.32 -10.83
C SER A 195 31.17 -3.46 -11.33
N GLN A 196 31.31 -4.54 -10.57
CA GLN A 196 32.10 -5.71 -10.94
C GLN A 196 31.55 -6.38 -12.18
N PHE A 197 30.23 -6.54 -12.28
CA PHE A 197 29.62 -7.11 -13.47
C PHE A 197 29.96 -6.26 -14.70
N ILE A 198 29.67 -4.96 -14.65
CA ILE A 198 29.90 -4.02 -15.78
C ILE A 198 31.37 -3.96 -16.20
N ALA A 199 32.30 -3.89 -15.25
CA ALA A 199 33.73 -3.80 -15.50
C ALA A 199 34.28 -5.06 -16.18
N ARG A 200 33.77 -6.25 -15.82
CA ARG A 200 34.24 -7.53 -16.39
C ARG A 200 33.58 -7.87 -17.75
N GLN A 201 32.55 -7.15 -18.17
CA GLN A 201 31.84 -7.47 -19.41
C GLN A 201 32.66 -7.14 -20.66
N LYS A 202 32.82 -8.12 -21.54
CA LYS A 202 33.23 -7.92 -22.93
C LYS A 202 32.00 -7.59 -23.81
N PRO A 203 32.15 -6.82 -24.89
CA PRO A 203 31.08 -6.64 -25.87
C PRO A 203 30.63 -7.97 -26.49
N PRO A 204 29.33 -8.15 -26.83
CA PRO A 204 28.22 -7.21 -26.58
C PRO A 204 27.84 -7.17 -25.09
N LYS A 205 27.54 -5.97 -24.58
CA LYS A 205 27.16 -5.76 -23.17
C LYS A 205 25.82 -6.46 -22.87
N LYS A 206 25.75 -7.10 -21.72
CA LYS A 206 24.54 -7.71 -21.14
C LYS A 206 23.97 -6.80 -20.05
N TYR A 207 22.67 -6.93 -19.86
CA TYR A 207 21.89 -6.16 -18.91
C TYR A 207 21.74 -6.87 -17.57
N ILE A 208 21.43 -6.07 -16.55
CA ILE A 208 21.21 -6.46 -15.16
C ILE A 208 19.73 -6.26 -14.86
N LEU A 209 19.00 -7.32 -14.52
CA LEU A 209 17.65 -7.20 -14.00
C LEU A 209 17.73 -6.93 -12.49
N VAL A 210 17.11 -5.85 -12.02
CA VAL A 210 17.05 -5.53 -10.59
C VAL A 210 15.59 -5.52 -10.16
N HIS A 211 15.24 -6.35 -9.16
CA HIS A 211 13.87 -6.40 -8.68
C HIS A 211 13.79 -6.48 -7.16
N CYS A 212 12.73 -5.88 -6.61
CA CYS A 212 12.15 -6.25 -5.33
C CYS A 212 10.78 -6.90 -5.61
N THR A 213 9.79 -6.80 -4.73
CA THR A 213 8.43 -7.32 -5.03
C THR A 213 7.79 -6.58 -6.22
N HIS A 214 7.73 -5.23 -6.16
CA HIS A 214 7.10 -4.41 -7.22
C HIS A 214 8.10 -3.63 -8.08
N GLY A 215 9.37 -3.59 -7.72
CA GLY A 215 10.41 -2.94 -8.50
C GLY A 215 10.38 -1.41 -8.47
N HIS A 216 10.01 -0.81 -7.32
CA HIS A 216 9.88 0.65 -7.16
C HIS A 216 10.75 1.17 -6.01
N ASN A 217 10.35 1.03 -4.75
CA ASN A 217 11.06 1.66 -3.61
C ASN A 217 12.47 1.08 -3.38
N ARG A 218 12.61 -0.19 -2.95
CA ARG A 218 13.92 -0.84 -2.74
C ARG A 218 14.79 -0.83 -4.01
N THR A 219 14.19 -1.14 -5.16
CA THR A 219 14.90 -1.11 -6.46
C THR A 219 15.39 0.29 -6.80
N GLY A 220 14.55 1.31 -6.68
CA GLY A 220 14.90 2.70 -6.94
C GLY A 220 15.97 3.20 -6.00
N PHE A 221 15.86 2.91 -4.71
CA PHE A 221 16.84 3.28 -3.70
C PHE A 221 18.25 2.76 -4.04
N MET A 222 18.34 1.47 -4.38
CA MET A 222 19.58 0.83 -4.79
C MET A 222 20.16 1.47 -6.06
N ILE A 223 19.32 1.69 -7.08
CA ILE A 223 19.74 2.28 -8.35
C ILE A 223 20.18 3.74 -8.16
N VAL A 224 19.44 4.55 -7.40
CA VAL A 224 19.81 5.94 -7.10
C VAL A 224 21.15 6.00 -6.39
N HIS A 225 21.39 5.16 -5.38
CA HIS A 225 22.70 5.09 -4.74
C HIS A 225 23.82 4.73 -5.72
N TYR A 226 23.57 3.79 -6.63
CA TYR A 226 24.56 3.45 -7.65
C TYR A 226 24.84 4.60 -8.61
N LEU A 227 23.82 5.33 -9.07
CA LEU A 227 23.98 6.50 -9.93
C LEU A 227 24.80 7.59 -9.24
N MET A 228 24.44 7.96 -8.01
CA MET A 228 25.16 8.98 -7.22
C MET A 228 26.65 8.63 -6.98
N ARG A 229 26.99 7.34 -6.94
CA ARG A 229 28.37 6.87 -6.74
C ARG A 229 29.18 6.74 -8.02
N THR A 230 28.52 6.73 -9.19
CA THR A 230 29.16 6.47 -10.49
C THR A 230 29.04 7.63 -11.47
N GLN A 231 28.21 8.63 -11.17
CA GLN A 231 27.94 9.78 -12.00
C GLN A 231 28.00 11.06 -11.16
N ALA A 232 28.44 12.16 -11.77
CA ALA A 232 28.43 13.47 -11.14
C ALA A 232 27.06 14.15 -11.31
N ILE A 233 26.04 13.65 -10.62
CA ILE A 233 24.66 14.16 -10.65
C ILE A 233 24.15 14.40 -9.22
N SER A 234 23.10 15.22 -9.07
CA SER A 234 22.45 15.45 -7.77
C SER A 234 21.47 14.33 -7.41
N VAL A 235 21.09 14.24 -6.12
CA VAL A 235 20.05 13.30 -5.65
C VAL A 235 18.75 13.50 -6.42
N THR A 236 18.38 14.75 -6.66
CA THR A 236 17.17 15.11 -7.42
C THR A 236 17.22 14.55 -8.85
N GLN A 237 18.35 14.71 -9.54
CA GLN A 237 18.53 14.19 -10.90
C GLN A 237 18.50 12.65 -10.92
N ALA A 238 19.12 11.99 -9.94
CA ALA A 238 19.14 10.54 -9.84
C ALA A 238 17.73 9.96 -9.57
N ILE A 239 16.97 10.57 -8.66
CA ILE A 239 15.57 10.20 -8.39
C ILE A 239 14.72 10.39 -9.64
N GLN A 240 14.87 11.53 -10.33
CA GLN A 240 14.13 11.82 -11.56
C GLN A 240 14.46 10.82 -12.67
N THR A 241 15.74 10.47 -12.84
CA THR A 241 16.18 9.44 -13.80
C THR A 241 15.47 8.10 -13.54
N PHE A 242 15.34 7.72 -12.26
CA PHE A 242 14.61 6.49 -11.91
C PHE A 242 13.10 6.62 -12.14
N ALA A 243 12.50 7.76 -11.81
CA ALA A 243 11.07 8.01 -12.00
C ALA A 243 10.67 8.00 -13.48
N GLU A 244 11.51 8.53 -14.37
CA GLU A 244 11.30 8.50 -15.82
C GLU A 244 11.39 7.08 -16.37
N ALA A 245 12.38 6.31 -15.92
CA ALA A 245 12.55 4.95 -16.39
C ALA A 245 11.49 3.99 -15.81
N ARG A 246 11.03 4.23 -14.59
CA ARG A 246 10.08 3.37 -13.87
C ARG A 246 9.01 4.21 -13.17
N PRO A 247 8.03 4.77 -13.91
CA PRO A 247 7.02 5.63 -13.31
C PRO A 247 6.16 4.93 -12.23
N PRO A 248 5.83 5.62 -11.11
CA PRO A 248 6.18 7.00 -10.79
C PRO A 248 7.56 7.17 -10.10
N GLY A 249 8.35 6.10 -10.03
CA GLY A 249 9.62 6.05 -9.31
C GLY A 249 9.46 5.53 -7.89
N ILE A 250 10.25 6.10 -6.98
CA ILE A 250 10.12 5.86 -5.54
C ILE A 250 8.91 6.64 -5.05
N TYR A 251 7.95 5.96 -4.42
CA TYR A 251 6.70 6.57 -3.93
C TYR A 251 6.57 6.52 -2.41
N LYS A 252 7.56 5.95 -1.71
CA LYS A 252 7.66 5.96 -0.25
C LYS A 252 8.49 7.19 0.20
N PRO A 253 7.92 8.15 0.95
CA PRO A 253 8.62 9.39 1.31
C PRO A 253 9.89 9.19 2.15
N ASP A 254 9.87 8.24 3.08
CA ASP A 254 10.99 7.83 3.92
C ASP A 254 12.22 7.40 3.10
N TYR A 255 11.99 6.76 1.95
CA TYR A 255 13.05 6.39 1.01
C TYR A 255 13.69 7.61 0.37
N ILE A 256 12.88 8.59 -0.04
CA ILE A 256 13.38 9.84 -0.65
C ILE A 256 14.14 10.67 0.39
N ASP A 257 13.59 10.80 1.60
CA ASP A 257 14.19 11.58 2.68
C ASP A 257 15.53 10.99 3.12
N ALA A 258 15.61 9.65 3.21
CA ALA A 258 16.86 8.96 3.50
C ALA A 258 17.94 9.20 2.43
N LEU A 259 17.58 9.29 1.14
CA LEU A 259 18.52 9.59 0.06
C LEU A 259 19.09 11.01 0.20
N TYR A 260 18.24 12.02 0.39
CA TYR A 260 18.69 13.41 0.59
C TYR A 260 19.56 13.53 1.86
N HIS A 261 19.14 12.88 2.95
CA HIS A 261 19.90 12.88 4.20
C HIS A 261 21.30 12.25 4.02
N PHE A 262 21.38 11.09 3.37
CA PHE A 262 22.63 10.35 3.16
C PHE A 262 23.66 11.16 2.35
N TYR A 263 23.21 11.87 1.33
CA TYR A 263 24.09 12.66 0.45
C TYR A 263 24.25 14.13 0.90
N HIS A 264 23.68 14.49 2.06
CA HIS A 264 23.74 15.84 2.61
C HIS A 264 23.23 16.93 1.65
N GLU A 265 22.27 16.59 0.79
CA GLU A 265 21.61 17.52 -0.11
C GLU A 265 20.30 18.03 0.51
N LYS A 266 20.00 19.33 0.37
CA LYS A 266 18.71 19.87 0.80
C LYS A 266 17.62 19.42 -0.17
N LYS A 267 16.60 18.72 0.35
CA LYS A 267 15.40 18.37 -0.41
C LYS A 267 14.71 19.65 -0.93
N PRO A 268 14.46 19.78 -2.25
CA PRO A 268 13.75 20.92 -2.80
C PRO A 268 12.32 21.00 -2.25
N GLU A 269 11.85 22.20 -1.92
CA GLU A 269 10.48 22.41 -1.40
C GLU A 269 9.39 21.98 -2.41
N ILE A 270 9.72 21.99 -3.71
CA ILE A 270 8.84 21.58 -4.81
C ILE A 270 8.89 20.07 -5.05
N SER A 271 9.86 19.32 -4.49
CA SER A 271 9.93 17.87 -4.70
C SER A 271 8.89 17.16 -3.83
N VAL A 272 7.69 17.00 -4.37
CA VAL A 272 6.63 16.20 -3.75
C VAL A 272 6.85 14.73 -4.12
N CYS A 273 6.93 13.86 -3.11
CA CYS A 273 6.92 12.42 -3.33
C CYS A 273 5.64 12.05 -4.10
N PRO A 274 5.72 11.27 -5.19
CA PRO A 274 4.52 10.89 -5.91
C PRO A 274 3.57 10.09 -5.01
N PRO A 275 2.24 10.19 -5.22
CA PRO A 275 1.28 9.42 -4.43
C PRO A 275 1.46 7.92 -4.68
N THR A 276 1.06 7.11 -3.70
CA THR A 276 1.01 5.65 -3.85
C THR A 276 0.22 5.28 -5.12
N PRO A 277 0.81 4.49 -6.04
CA PRO A 277 0.16 4.10 -7.28
C PRO A 277 -1.15 3.37 -7.04
N GLU A 278 -2.14 3.59 -7.91
CA GLU A 278 -3.46 2.96 -7.83
C GLU A 278 -3.38 1.44 -7.74
N TRP A 279 -2.50 0.81 -8.54
CA TRP A 279 -2.31 -0.65 -8.53
C TRP A 279 -1.81 -1.21 -7.18
N LYS A 280 -1.27 -0.35 -6.29
CA LYS A 280 -0.80 -0.75 -4.96
C LYS A 280 -1.81 -0.43 -3.86
N ARG A 281 -2.77 0.46 -4.10
CA ARG A 281 -3.75 0.86 -3.08
C ARG A 281 -4.57 -0.34 -2.65
N THR A 282 -4.84 -0.42 -1.36
CA THR A 282 -5.70 -1.44 -0.78
C THR A 282 -7.13 -0.90 -0.73
N ASP A 283 -8.05 -1.48 -1.51
CA ASP A 283 -9.48 -1.15 -1.38
C ASP A 283 -10.12 -1.79 -0.13
N VAL A 284 -9.37 -2.66 0.54
CA VAL A 284 -9.79 -3.28 1.79
C VAL A 284 -9.46 -2.31 2.91
N LEU A 285 -10.50 -1.74 3.50
CA LEU A 285 -10.41 -1.04 4.76
C LEU A 285 -10.55 -2.06 5.90
N ASP A 286 -9.77 -1.90 6.97
CA ASP A 286 -9.87 -2.67 8.18
C ASP A 286 -11.19 -2.38 8.90
N LEU A 287 -11.43 -3.03 10.03
CA LEU A 287 -12.67 -2.85 10.82
C LEU A 287 -12.84 -1.42 11.35
N ASN A 288 -11.83 -0.56 11.23
CA ASN A 288 -11.83 0.84 11.63
C ASN A 288 -11.98 1.80 10.44
N GLY A 289 -12.00 1.30 9.20
CA GLY A 289 -12.07 2.15 8.00
C GLY A 289 -10.71 2.62 7.48
N ASP A 290 -9.60 2.06 7.97
CA ASP A 290 -8.24 2.36 7.52
C ASP A 290 -7.76 1.34 6.49
N ALA A 291 -6.91 1.72 5.53
CA ALA A 291 -6.30 0.79 4.59
C ALA A 291 -5.63 -0.41 5.33
N VAL A 292 -6.01 -1.65 5.00
CA VAL A 292 -5.39 -2.86 5.58
C VAL A 292 -3.89 -2.85 5.28
N VAL A 293 -3.09 -3.01 6.33
CA VAL A 293 -1.63 -3.04 6.27
C VAL A 293 -1.17 -4.26 5.46
N ASP A 294 -0.16 -4.06 4.62
CA ASP A 294 0.32 -5.08 3.67
C ASP A 294 1.06 -6.20 4.41
N ASP A 295 0.64 -7.46 4.24
CA ASP A 295 1.31 -8.65 4.78
C ASP A 295 2.79 -8.75 4.30
N GLU A 296 3.20 -8.04 3.24
CA GLU A 296 4.61 -7.92 2.83
C GLU A 296 5.49 -7.22 3.89
N ASP A 297 4.91 -6.44 4.80
CA ASP A 297 5.61 -5.81 5.92
C ASP A 297 5.82 -6.78 7.11
N GLU A 298 5.19 -7.97 7.06
CA GLU A 298 5.35 -9.08 8.01
C GLU A 298 6.10 -10.29 7.42
N GLU A 299 6.79 -10.17 6.28
CA GLU A 299 7.57 -11.29 5.74
C GLU A 299 8.69 -11.71 6.73
N GLY A 300 8.35 -12.73 7.51
CA GLY A 300 9.16 -13.33 8.55
C GLY A 300 10.50 -13.82 8.02
N ASP A 301 11.49 -13.69 8.89
CA ASP A 301 12.84 -14.20 8.72
C ASP A 301 12.80 -15.72 8.50
N ASP A 302 12.78 -16.16 7.24
CA ASP A 302 13.05 -17.56 6.87
C ASP A 302 14.58 -17.74 6.84
N SER A 303 15.24 -17.41 7.95
CA SER A 303 16.62 -17.74 8.28
C SER A 303 16.68 -19.20 8.70
N ASN A 304 16.41 -20.10 7.76
CA ASN A 304 16.98 -21.44 7.88
C ASN A 304 18.43 -21.35 7.41
N ASP A 305 19.30 -20.99 8.34
CA ASP A 305 20.72 -21.30 8.27
C ASP A 305 20.84 -22.83 8.09
N VAL A 306 21.28 -23.23 6.90
CA VAL A 306 21.82 -24.57 6.68
C VAL A 306 23.34 -24.36 6.72
N GLU A 307 23.95 -24.77 7.83
CA GLU A 307 25.39 -24.98 7.96
C GLU A 307 25.97 -25.84 6.82
#